data_AF-A0A7K3HCC7-F1
#
_entry.id   AF-A0A7K3HCC7-F1
#
_cell.length_a   1.000
_cell.length_b   1.000
_cell.length_c   1.000
_cell.angle_alpha   90.00
_cell.angle_beta   90.00
_cell.angle_gamma   90.00
#
_symmetry.space_group_name_H-M   'P 1'
#
loop_
_entity.id
_entity.type
_entity.pdbx_description
1 polymer ?
#
loop_
_entity_poly.entity_id
_entity_poly.type
_entity_poly.pdbx_seq_one_letter_code
_entity_poly.pdbx_strand_id
1 'polypeptide(L)'
;MRGPRLTSVLGIVLLAGIPVLFVTGLLSYAAYNPDLARNDRTPDKGLLGFFLFPWPTEPHWLYRLTQGVHVTLGVALVPVLLAKLWSVIPRLFTWPPVRSVTHALDRLSLLLLVGGGLFVFATGLLNIQLEYVFPGSFYPLHFYGSWVFMAAFAAHAALRVPRALRVLRGRRARTEEE
;
A
#
# COMPACT_ATOMS: atom_id res chain seq x y z
N MET A 1 -23.79 8.25 -7.31
CA MET A 1 -23.00 8.38 -6.06
C MET A 1 -21.47 8.23 -6.22
N ARG A 2 -20.91 7.83 -7.39
CA ARG A 2 -19.44 7.75 -7.62
C ARG A 2 -18.83 9.08 -8.09
N GLY A 3 -18.94 10.11 -7.27
CA GLY A 3 -18.43 11.44 -7.62
C GLY A 3 -16.89 11.51 -7.70
N PRO A 4 -16.32 12.38 -8.55
CA PRO A 4 -14.88 12.65 -8.58
C PRO A 4 -14.33 13.11 -7.22
N ARG A 5 -15.12 13.89 -6.45
CA ARG A 5 -14.75 14.37 -5.11
C ARG A 5 -14.51 13.21 -4.14
N LEU A 6 -15.48 12.29 -4.01
CA LEU A 6 -15.37 11.11 -3.13
C LEU A 6 -14.15 10.26 -3.51
N THR A 7 -13.98 9.99 -4.80
CA THR A 7 -12.83 9.20 -5.31
C THR A 7 -11.48 9.85 -5.00
N SER A 8 -11.44 11.19 -4.97
CA SER A 8 -10.24 11.96 -4.67
C SER A 8 -9.94 11.94 -3.17
N VAL A 9 -10.95 12.16 -2.31
CA VAL A 9 -10.79 12.11 -0.85
C VAL A 9 -10.28 10.74 -0.41
N LEU A 10 -10.91 9.65 -0.86
CA LEU A 10 -10.44 8.28 -0.59
C LEU A 10 -9.00 8.06 -1.06
N GLY A 11 -8.65 8.65 -2.21
CA GLY A 11 -7.29 8.60 -2.74
C GLY A 11 -6.27 9.31 -1.85
N ILE A 12 -6.61 10.46 -1.27
CA ILE A 12 -5.72 11.23 -0.39
C ILE A 12 -5.52 10.51 0.94
N VAL A 13 -6.59 9.95 1.51
CA VAL A 13 -6.51 9.17 2.76
C VAL A 13 -5.58 7.95 2.56
N LEU A 14 -5.74 7.23 1.45
CA LEU A 14 -4.85 6.12 1.10
C LEU A 14 -3.42 6.61 0.78
N LEU A 15 -3.28 7.76 0.13
CA LEU A 15 -1.98 8.37 -0.19
C LEU A 15 -1.15 8.62 1.06
N ALA A 16 -1.78 9.06 2.14
CA ALA A 16 -1.11 9.30 3.43
C ALA A 16 -0.99 8.02 4.28
N GLY A 17 -2.06 7.21 4.34
CA GLY A 17 -2.12 6.04 5.22
C GLY A 17 -1.23 4.87 4.79
N ILE A 18 -1.11 4.60 3.50
CA ILE A 18 -0.28 3.48 2.99
C ILE A 18 1.21 3.66 3.30
N PRO A 19 1.83 4.84 3.12
CA PRO A 19 3.20 5.08 3.58
C PRO A 19 3.39 4.84 5.07
N VAL A 20 2.44 5.25 5.92
CA VAL A 20 2.50 5.00 7.37
C VAL A 20 2.46 3.50 7.66
N LEU A 21 1.56 2.75 7.01
CA LEU A 21 1.51 1.29 7.13
C LEU A 21 2.82 0.63 6.71
N PHE A 22 3.34 1.03 5.56
CA PHE A 22 4.58 0.46 5.04
C PHE A 22 5.75 0.71 5.97
N VAL A 23 5.96 1.96 6.40
CA VAL A 23 7.05 2.31 7.33
C VAL A 23 6.89 1.56 8.65
N THR A 24 5.70 1.56 9.25
CA THR A 24 5.48 0.81 10.51
C THR A 24 5.63 -0.70 10.34
N GLY A 25 5.33 -1.25 9.17
CA GLY A 25 5.59 -2.65 8.83
C GLY A 25 7.09 -2.96 8.70
N LEU A 26 7.86 -2.07 8.06
CA LEU A 26 9.32 -2.20 8.00
C LEU A 26 9.95 -2.08 9.39
N LEU A 27 9.46 -1.18 10.24
CA LEU A 27 9.89 -1.07 11.63
C LEU A 27 9.56 -2.34 12.42
N SER A 28 8.36 -2.89 12.24
CA SER A 28 7.99 -4.18 12.82
C SER A 28 8.93 -5.29 12.37
N TYR A 29 9.25 -5.35 11.08
CA TYR A 29 10.22 -6.30 10.53
C TYR A 29 11.62 -6.14 11.13
N ALA A 30 12.13 -4.90 11.24
CA ALA A 30 13.41 -4.63 11.89
C ALA A 30 13.42 -5.03 13.37
N ALA A 31 12.29 -4.89 14.08
CA ALA A 31 12.15 -5.29 15.49
C ALA A 31 12.31 -6.80 15.73
N TYR A 32 12.11 -7.63 14.71
CA TYR A 32 12.46 -9.06 14.79
C TYR A 32 13.97 -9.29 14.82
N ASN A 33 14.80 -8.29 14.52
CA ASN A 33 16.26 -8.41 14.38
C ASN A 33 16.62 -9.60 13.45
N PRO A 34 16.24 -9.55 12.16
CA PRO A 34 16.44 -10.66 11.23
C PRO A 34 17.93 -11.00 11.02
N ASP A 35 18.85 -10.08 11.32
CA ASP A 35 20.29 -10.38 11.28
C ASP A 35 20.72 -11.39 12.36
N LEU A 36 19.87 -11.66 13.36
CA LEU A 36 20.06 -12.69 14.37
C LEU A 36 19.46 -14.04 13.91
N ALA A 37 20.21 -14.75 13.05
CA ALA A 37 20.00 -16.14 12.65
C ALA A 37 18.52 -16.60 12.59
N ARG A 38 18.03 -17.26 13.66
CA ARG A 38 16.69 -17.90 13.72
C ARG A 38 15.51 -16.93 13.64
N ASN A 39 15.77 -15.63 13.75
CA ASN A 39 14.74 -14.61 13.63
C ASN A 39 14.41 -14.26 12.18
N ASP A 40 15.30 -14.56 11.23
CA ASP A 40 15.05 -14.27 9.83
C ASP A 40 14.01 -15.23 9.24
N ARG A 41 12.85 -14.69 8.90
CA ARG A 41 11.78 -15.42 8.21
C ARG A 41 11.80 -15.21 6.69
N THR A 42 12.75 -14.43 6.19
CA THR A 42 12.95 -14.12 4.76
C THR A 42 14.45 -14.00 4.44
N PRO A 43 15.22 -15.10 4.54
CA PRO A 43 16.67 -15.07 4.33
C PRO A 43 17.07 -14.55 2.94
N ASP A 44 16.22 -14.78 1.94
CA ASP A 44 16.46 -14.38 0.53
C ASP A 44 16.10 -12.92 0.21
N LYS A 45 15.85 -12.07 1.23
CA LYS A 45 15.41 -10.67 1.04
C LYS A 45 16.36 -9.82 0.20
N GLY A 46 17.63 -10.18 0.11
CA GLY A 46 18.63 -9.49 -0.70
C GLY A 46 18.65 -7.98 -0.44
N LEU A 47 18.62 -7.18 -1.52
CA LEU A 47 18.63 -5.72 -1.44
C LEU A 47 17.44 -5.13 -0.69
N LEU A 48 16.33 -5.86 -0.54
CA LEU A 48 15.16 -5.37 0.19
C LEU A 48 15.40 -5.26 1.71
N GLY A 49 16.52 -5.80 2.23
CA GLY A 49 16.93 -5.65 3.62
C GLY A 49 17.75 -4.38 3.91
N PHE A 50 17.92 -3.46 2.96
CA PHE A 50 18.80 -2.28 3.11
C PHE A 50 18.48 -1.37 4.29
N PHE A 51 17.25 -1.43 4.81
CA PHE A 51 16.75 -0.57 5.88
C PHE A 51 16.99 -1.15 7.28
N LEU A 52 17.63 -2.31 7.41
CA LEU A 52 17.82 -2.99 8.70
C LEU A 52 18.81 -2.26 9.60
N PHE A 53 18.49 -2.25 10.89
CA PHE A 53 19.30 -1.65 11.94
C PHE A 53 19.04 -2.39 13.26
N PRO A 54 19.97 -2.32 14.25
CA PRO A 54 19.73 -2.87 15.58
C PRO A 54 18.52 -2.19 16.22
N TRP A 55 17.44 -2.95 16.42
CA TRP A 55 16.21 -2.37 16.94
C TRP A 55 16.40 -1.89 18.39
N PRO A 56 16.03 -0.64 18.72
CA PRO A 56 16.19 -0.13 20.09
C PRO A 56 15.18 -0.80 21.04
N THR A 57 15.67 -1.31 22.16
CA THR A 57 14.83 -1.90 23.22
C THR A 57 14.19 -0.84 24.13
N GLU A 58 14.65 0.41 24.03
CA GLU A 58 14.14 1.55 24.77
C GLU A 58 13.71 2.70 23.85
N PRO A 59 12.59 3.40 24.18
CA PRO A 59 11.67 3.07 25.26
C PRO A 59 10.85 1.80 24.94
N HIS A 60 10.52 1.02 25.98
CA HIS A 60 9.83 -0.27 25.82
C HIS A 60 8.46 -0.20 25.12
N TRP A 61 7.84 0.99 25.07
CA TRP A 61 6.56 1.19 24.39
C TRP A 61 6.70 1.40 22.87
N LEU A 62 7.90 1.64 22.34
CA LEU A 62 8.10 2.00 20.93
C LEU A 62 7.54 0.96 19.96
N TYR A 63 7.84 -0.33 20.20
CA TYR A 63 7.29 -1.41 19.38
C TYR A 63 5.77 -1.50 19.52
N ARG A 64 5.24 -1.34 20.74
CA ARG A 64 3.78 -1.34 20.98
C ARG A 64 3.08 -0.23 20.22
N LEU A 65 3.66 0.98 20.18
CA LEU A 65 3.10 2.09 19.42
C LEU A 65 3.14 1.81 17.92
N THR A 66 4.31 1.49 17.37
CA THR A 66 4.48 1.28 15.92
C THR A 66 3.64 0.11 15.42
N GLN A 67 3.62 -1.00 16.15
CA GLN A 67 2.77 -2.15 15.85
C GLN A 67 1.28 -1.84 16.03
N GLY A 68 0.92 -1.12 17.10
CA GLY A 68 -0.46 -0.69 17.34
C GLY A 68 -0.99 0.21 16.23
N VAL A 69 -0.16 1.16 15.76
CA VAL A 69 -0.45 2.01 14.60
C VAL A 69 -0.61 1.14 13.35
N HIS A 70 0.33 0.24 13.06
CA HIS A 70 0.30 -0.61 11.87
C HIS A 70 -1.02 -1.39 11.77
N VAL A 71 -1.38 -2.10 12.85
CA VAL A 71 -2.59 -2.95 12.86
C VAL A 71 -3.86 -2.11 12.85
N THR A 72 -3.96 -1.10 13.73
CA THR A 72 -5.19 -0.30 13.86
C THR A 72 -5.46 0.50 12.60
N LEU A 73 -4.43 1.14 12.03
CA LEU A 73 -4.56 1.86 10.78
C LEU A 73 -4.87 0.90 9.62
N GLY A 74 -4.28 -0.30 9.63
CA GLY A 74 -4.50 -1.32 8.61
C GLY A 74 -5.98 -1.70 8.54
N VAL A 75 -6.56 -2.02 9.70
CA VAL A 75 -8.00 -2.31 9.83
C VAL A 75 -8.85 -1.10 9.44
N ALA A 76 -8.52 0.10 9.93
CA ALA A 76 -9.28 1.31 9.65
C ALA A 76 -9.30 1.70 8.16
N LEU A 77 -8.24 1.35 7.41
CA LEU A 77 -8.16 1.63 5.97
C LEU A 77 -8.87 0.60 5.09
N VAL A 78 -9.28 -0.56 5.62
CA VAL A 78 -10.06 -1.57 4.86
C VAL A 78 -11.30 -0.96 4.19
N PRO A 79 -12.23 -0.29 4.91
CA PRO A 79 -13.41 0.30 4.27
C PRO A 79 -13.04 1.39 3.26
N VAL A 80 -11.97 2.16 3.50
CA VAL A 80 -11.48 3.19 2.57
C VAL A 80 -10.98 2.57 1.28
N LEU A 81 -10.19 1.49 1.38
CA LEU A 81 -9.68 0.74 0.24
C LEU A 81 -10.83 0.13 -0.57
N LEU A 82 -11.78 -0.54 0.09
CA LEU A 82 -12.94 -1.14 -0.59
C LEU A 82 -13.81 -0.07 -1.26
N ALA A 83 -14.07 1.06 -0.60
CA ALA A 83 -14.80 2.18 -1.18
C ALA A 83 -14.04 2.76 -2.39
N LYS A 84 -12.71 2.85 -2.33
CA LYS A 84 -11.87 3.33 -3.44
C LYS A 84 -11.97 2.38 -4.62
N LEU A 85 -11.86 1.07 -4.39
CA LEU A 85 -12.00 0.06 -5.44
C LEU A 85 -13.39 0.14 -6.07
N TRP A 86 -14.44 0.16 -5.24
CA TRP A 86 -15.81 0.33 -5.72
C TRP A 86 -16.00 1.57 -6.59
N SER A 87 -15.36 2.69 -6.24
CA SER A 87 -15.48 3.93 -7.00
C SER A 87 -14.81 3.86 -8.39
N VAL A 88 -13.84 2.94 -8.58
CA VAL A 88 -13.09 2.78 -9.83
C VAL A 88 -13.36 1.47 -10.58
N ILE A 89 -14.16 0.55 -10.02
CA ILE A 89 -14.49 -0.77 -10.61
C ILE A 89 -14.77 -0.73 -12.13
N PRO A 90 -15.61 0.20 -12.67
CA PRO A 90 -15.91 0.19 -14.09
C PRO A 90 -14.67 0.39 -14.97
N ARG A 91 -13.66 1.12 -14.47
CA ARG A 91 -12.40 1.35 -15.17
C ARG A 91 -11.52 0.10 -15.24
N LEU A 92 -11.79 -0.90 -14.39
CA LEU A 92 -11.09 -2.17 -14.40
C LEU A 92 -11.54 -3.05 -15.58
N PHE A 93 -12.72 -2.82 -16.15
CA PHE A 93 -13.32 -3.66 -17.19
C PHE A 93 -13.52 -2.95 -18.54
N THR A 94 -12.68 -1.95 -18.85
CA THR A 94 -12.75 -1.23 -20.13
C THR A 94 -12.32 -2.10 -21.30
N TRP A 95 -13.07 -2.04 -22.41
CA TRP A 95 -12.77 -2.76 -23.67
C TRP A 95 -12.27 -1.80 -24.79
N PRO A 96 -11.40 -2.23 -25.71
CA PRO A 96 -10.59 -3.45 -25.66
C PRO A 96 -9.60 -3.44 -24.48
N PRO A 97 -9.19 -4.61 -23.97
CA PRO A 97 -8.46 -4.73 -22.71
C PRO A 97 -7.01 -4.22 -22.84
N VAL A 98 -6.44 -4.33 -24.04
CA VAL A 98 -5.14 -3.77 -24.41
C VAL A 98 -5.28 -3.07 -25.75
N ARG A 99 -4.85 -1.80 -25.80
CA ARG A 99 -4.89 -0.95 -27.00
C ARG A 99 -3.50 -0.68 -27.60
N SER A 100 -2.46 -0.82 -26.77
CA SER A 100 -1.06 -0.55 -27.10
C SER A 100 -0.15 -1.11 -26.00
N VAL A 101 1.16 -1.14 -26.24
CA VAL A 101 2.16 -1.51 -25.22
C VAL A 101 2.07 -0.60 -23.99
N THR A 102 1.98 0.72 -24.18
CA THR A 102 1.82 1.67 -23.07
C THR A 102 0.55 1.40 -22.27
N HIS A 103 -0.56 1.09 -22.95
CA HIS A 103 -1.80 0.71 -22.27
C HIS A 103 -1.64 -0.60 -21.49
N ALA A 104 -0.92 -1.60 -22.03
CA ALA A 104 -0.63 -2.83 -21.31
C ALA A 104 0.17 -2.59 -20.03
N LEU A 105 1.18 -1.71 -20.07
CA LEU A 105 1.96 -1.32 -18.90
C LEU A 105 1.10 -0.61 -17.84
N ASP A 106 0.22 0.29 -18.27
CA ASP A 106 -0.75 0.94 -17.37
C ASP A 106 -1.67 -0.09 -16.69
N ARG A 107 -2.12 -1.11 -17.44
CA ARG A 107 -2.97 -2.19 -16.92
C ARG A 107 -2.22 -3.09 -15.96
N LEU A 108 -0.96 -3.43 -16.25
CA LEU A 108 -0.11 -4.21 -15.36
C LEU A 108 0.17 -3.45 -14.07
N SER A 109 0.52 -2.16 -14.15
CA SER A 109 0.69 -1.31 -12.96
C SER A 109 -0.57 -1.27 -12.09
N LEU A 110 -1.74 -1.16 -12.72
CA LEU A 110 -3.02 -1.17 -12.01
C LEU A 110 -3.31 -2.54 -11.37
N LEU A 111 -2.99 -3.64 -12.06
CA LEU A 111 -3.12 -4.99 -11.52
C LEU A 111 -2.23 -5.17 -10.29
N LEU A 112 -0.96 -4.76 -10.36
CA LEU A 112 -0.03 -4.84 -9.22
C LEU A 112 -0.49 -3.96 -8.05
N LEU A 113 -1.03 -2.77 -8.34
CA LEU A 113 -1.56 -1.86 -7.31
C LEU A 113 -2.78 -2.45 -6.61
N VAL A 114 -3.76 -2.90 -7.37
CA VAL A 114 -5.03 -3.43 -6.81
C VAL A 114 -4.80 -4.79 -6.18
N GLY A 115 -4.15 -5.70 -6.90
CA GLY A 115 -3.83 -7.05 -6.44
C GLY A 115 -2.91 -7.03 -5.23
N GLY A 116 -1.83 -6.25 -5.27
CA GLY A 116 -0.92 -6.08 -4.14
C GLY A 116 -1.61 -5.47 -2.92
N GLY A 117 -2.45 -4.46 -3.11
CA GLY A 117 -3.22 -3.86 -2.01
C GLY A 117 -4.17 -4.85 -1.35
N LEU A 118 -4.98 -5.56 -2.15
CA LEU A 118 -5.88 -6.60 -1.64
C LEU A 118 -5.12 -7.73 -0.94
N PHE A 119 -4.00 -8.17 -1.53
CA PHE A 119 -3.18 -9.25 -1.01
C PHE A 119 -2.55 -8.92 0.35
N VAL A 120 -1.91 -7.74 0.48
CA VAL A 120 -1.25 -7.34 1.72
C VAL A 120 -2.28 -7.07 2.82
N PHE A 121 -3.42 -6.43 2.50
CA PHE A 121 -4.49 -6.24 3.48
C PHE A 121 -5.09 -7.57 3.94
N ALA A 122 -5.37 -8.51 3.01
CA ALA A 122 -5.92 -9.81 3.36
C ALA A 122 -4.95 -10.63 4.24
N THR A 123 -3.69 -10.74 3.83
CA THR A 123 -2.68 -11.45 4.63
C THR A 123 -2.47 -10.82 6.00
N GLY A 124 -2.51 -9.49 6.11
CA GLY A 124 -2.45 -8.78 7.39
C GLY A 124 -3.64 -9.06 8.30
N LEU A 125 -4.87 -9.00 7.77
CA LEU A 125 -6.10 -9.29 8.51
C LEU A 125 -6.13 -10.74 9.00
N LEU A 126 -5.77 -11.68 8.13
CA LEU A 126 -5.70 -13.09 8.47
C LEU A 126 -4.67 -13.36 9.58
N ASN A 127 -3.51 -12.70 9.51
CA ASN A 127 -2.46 -12.83 10.54
C ASN A 127 -2.91 -12.34 11.92
N ILE A 128 -3.61 -11.20 12.01
CA ILE A 128 -4.10 -10.70 13.30
C ILE A 128 -5.25 -11.55 13.88
N GLN A 129 -5.92 -12.32 13.03
CA GLN A 129 -6.95 -13.29 13.41
C GLN A 129 -6.38 -14.69 13.68
N LEU A 130 -5.07 -14.91 13.46
CA LEU A 130 -4.41 -16.21 13.51
C LEU A 130 -4.97 -17.24 12.52
N GLU A 131 -5.56 -16.78 11.41
CA GLU A 131 -6.22 -17.61 10.40
C GLU A 131 -5.31 -17.79 9.17
N TYR A 132 -4.52 -18.86 9.14
CA TYR A 132 -3.53 -19.12 8.07
C TYR A 132 -4.06 -20.08 7.00
N VAL A 133 -5.10 -19.68 6.29
CA VAL A 133 -5.77 -20.48 5.24
C VAL A 133 -5.08 -20.43 3.86
N PHE A 134 -4.03 -19.61 3.72
CA PHE A 134 -3.28 -19.46 2.46
C PHE A 134 -2.04 -20.36 2.41
N PRO A 135 -1.61 -20.79 1.21
CA PRO A 135 -0.41 -21.60 1.08
C PRO A 135 0.83 -20.76 1.43
N GLY A 136 1.59 -21.21 2.42
CA GLY A 136 2.87 -20.61 2.79
C GLY A 136 2.86 -19.78 4.07
N SER A 137 3.99 -19.17 4.38
CA SER A 137 4.17 -18.41 5.62
C SER A 137 3.75 -16.95 5.43
N PHE A 138 3.08 -16.37 6.42
CA PHE A 138 2.73 -14.95 6.45
C PHE A 138 3.95 -14.06 6.21
N TYR A 139 5.08 -14.35 6.86
CA TYR A 139 6.28 -13.51 6.82
C TYR A 139 6.78 -13.24 5.39
N PRO A 140 7.13 -14.24 4.55
CA PRO A 140 7.56 -13.99 3.18
C PRO A 140 6.44 -13.40 2.33
N LEU A 141 5.21 -13.91 2.44
CA LEU A 141 4.10 -13.44 1.62
C LEU A 141 3.83 -11.96 1.87
N HIS A 142 3.62 -11.57 3.12
CA HIS A 142 3.32 -10.20 3.48
C HIS A 142 4.51 -9.27 3.20
N PHE A 143 5.74 -9.69 3.50
CA PHE A 143 6.94 -8.90 3.23
C PHE A 143 7.12 -8.60 1.73
N TYR A 144 7.24 -9.61 0.87
CA TYR A 144 7.44 -9.40 -0.55
C TYR A 144 6.22 -8.77 -1.22
N GLY A 145 5.01 -9.16 -0.79
CA GLY A 145 3.77 -8.53 -1.23
C GLY A 145 3.74 -7.03 -0.94
N SER A 146 4.23 -6.62 0.24
CA SER A 146 4.30 -5.20 0.61
C SER A 146 5.25 -4.40 -0.27
N TRP A 147 6.39 -4.98 -0.68
CA TRP A 147 7.33 -4.34 -1.60
C TRP A 147 6.77 -4.21 -3.02
N VAL A 148 6.13 -5.27 -3.54
CA VAL A 148 5.46 -5.23 -4.85
C VAL A 148 4.34 -4.18 -4.85
N PHE A 149 3.52 -4.18 -3.80
CA PHE A 149 2.45 -3.21 -3.64
C PHE A 149 2.99 -1.79 -3.54
N MET A 150 4.00 -1.55 -2.70
CA MET A 150 4.56 -0.23 -2.50
C MET A 150 5.22 0.31 -3.77
N ALA A 151 5.92 -0.52 -4.54
CA ALA A 151 6.48 -0.12 -5.83
C ALA A 151 5.38 0.33 -6.81
N ALA A 152 4.29 -0.43 -6.92
CA ALA A 152 3.15 -0.07 -7.76
C ALA A 152 2.44 1.20 -7.26
N PHE A 153 2.29 1.34 -5.94
CA PHE A 153 1.70 2.51 -5.30
C PHE A 153 2.52 3.77 -5.52
N ALA A 154 3.84 3.71 -5.32
CA ALA A 154 4.74 4.83 -5.55
C ALA A 154 4.74 5.27 -7.03
N ALA A 155 4.82 4.31 -7.96
CA ALA A 155 4.72 4.59 -9.40
C ALA A 155 3.37 5.24 -9.75
N HIS A 156 2.26 4.71 -9.20
CA HIS A 156 0.94 5.29 -9.40
C HIS A 156 0.84 6.72 -8.86
N ALA A 157 1.32 6.96 -7.64
CA ALA A 157 1.31 8.27 -7.01
C ALA A 157 2.13 9.28 -7.82
N ALA A 158 3.35 8.91 -8.23
CA ALA A 158 4.24 9.74 -9.04
C ALA A 158 3.60 10.16 -10.38
N LEU A 159 2.84 9.27 -11.02
CA LEU A 159 2.16 9.57 -12.28
C LEU A 159 0.86 10.37 -12.11
N ARG A 160 0.14 10.21 -10.99
CA ARG A 160 -1.21 10.75 -10.81
C ARG A 160 -1.25 12.04 -10.00
N VAL A 161 -0.39 12.20 -8.99
CA VAL A 161 -0.38 13.40 -8.13
C VAL A 161 -0.08 14.68 -8.94
N PRO A 162 0.95 14.76 -9.79
CA PRO A 162 1.21 15.97 -10.57
C PRO A 162 0.06 16.30 -11.53
N ARG A 163 -0.57 15.28 -12.13
CA ARG A 163 -1.73 15.46 -13.01
C ARG A 163 -2.93 16.04 -12.24
N ALA A 164 -3.19 15.54 -11.03
CA ALA A 164 -4.25 16.05 -10.18
C ALA A 164 -4.00 17.52 -9.77
N LEU A 165 -2.77 17.84 -9.36
CA LEU A 165 -2.39 19.20 -8.98
C LEU A 165 -2.53 20.20 -10.14
N ARG A 166 -2.13 19.83 -11.36
CA ARG A 166 -2.30 20.69 -12.55
C ARG A 166 -3.78 20.99 -12.83
N VAL A 167 -4.65 19.99 -12.75
CA VAL A 167 -6.10 20.19 -12.95
C VAL A 167 -6.70 21.10 -11.88
N LEU A 168 -6.30 20.95 -10.61
CA LEU A 168 -6.77 21.80 -9.52
C LEU A 168 -6.28 23.26 -9.68
N ARG A 169 -5.01 23.45 -10.06
CA ARG A 169 -4.45 24.79 -10.32
C ARG A 169 -5.13 25.49 -11.51
N GLY A 170 -5.40 24.77 -12.60
CA GLY A 170 -6.09 25.32 -13.78
C GLY A 170 -7.56 25.66 -13.53
N ARG A 171 -8.25 24.95 -12.63
CA ARG A 171 -9.61 25.30 -12.21
C ARG A 171 -9.65 26.56 -11.36
N ARG A 172 -8.68 26.74 -10.45
CA ARG A 172 -8.58 27.93 -9.60
C ARG A 172 -8.38 29.20 -10.42
N ALA A 173 -7.49 29.18 -11.41
CA ALA A 173 -7.28 30.32 -12.31
C ALA A 173 -8.57 30.76 -13.02
N ARG A 174 -9.38 29.80 -13.48
CA ARG A 174 -10.68 30.06 -14.11
C ARG A 174 -11.77 30.61 -13.17
N THR A 175 -11.68 30.36 -11.87
CA THR A 175 -12.62 30.91 -10.87
C THR A 175 -12.17 32.28 -10.34
N GLU A 176 -10.91 32.66 -10.57
CA GLU A 176 -10.38 34.00 -10.26
C GLU A 176 -10.60 34.98 -11.44
N GLU A 177 -10.93 34.48 -12.64
CA GLU A 177 -11.28 35.27 -13.85
C GLU A 177 -12.80 35.48 -14.06
N GLU A 178 -13.66 34.80 -13.29
CA GLU A 178 -15.13 34.96 -13.28
C GLU A 178 -15.58 35.84 -12.10
#